data_AF-A0A6A6EA98-F1
#
_entry.id   AF-A0A6A6EA98-F1
#
_cell.length_a   1.000
_cell.length_b   1.000
_cell.length_c   1.000
_cell.angle_alpha   90.00
_cell.angle_beta   90.00
_cell.angle_gamma   90.00
#
_symmetry.space_group_name_H-M   'P 1'
#
loop_
_entity.id
_entity.type
_entity.pdbx_description
1 polymer ?
#
loop_
_entity_poly.entity_id
_entity_poly.type
_entity_poly.pdbx_seq_one_letter_code
_entity_poly.pdbx_strand_id
1 'polypeptide(L)'
;MGYGQPLESMQFPGMDLNLPTAEPSIEQGYLAPISNRILDSSVHPENGMALVQDILLPVGLPSEPLLIELTELFFTNFYDVFPCFHITTLMEQIRSQYLQTQAPLLLFAICALAARYHQDPSVRLSQNDWYEQAKFQYELTQRDPHPALRAIQTAICLVFHAYTTGDFSAAWLFLGKAWRQACALGLNRIDTDQEGTFSLHRDEPRTDAEKEEHRRVLWLLFIIDRGHSWLTGWPHAINDRQFKVDIPVDEAAFQAMTSETFGNQKPAPFTYNLNSLIHGSSVAIKPLNLFHYLAVAHVILGRIVEQVYSLHDSPNSPEYAHGCDELDSYLAKFRLSLPRSAISLLEASSNTRSHVVWLNTVLNTMTILLHYRPAKLSEPNSEGQNISAEANDHFAHAVIAAKNIVKVVKDASHASIDSVLSAHLGSSFYLASTVLVIRWRQTGDPTLKEDIDILDLVFDRFNEVYSFLGLKFKLALQHDLARSPESIAKLWRLGFRGLLADCSKWTYVQEAVAGKGAAL
;
A
#
# COMPACT_ATOMS: atom_id res chain seq x y z
N MET A 1 -43.31 9.86 18.00
CA MET A 1 -44.16 8.78 17.46
C MET A 1 -43.88 8.73 15.96
N GLY A 2 -43.35 7.67 15.33
CA GLY A 2 -43.03 6.32 15.79
C GLY A 2 -41.67 5.87 15.25
N TYR A 3 -41.16 4.84 15.94
CA TYR A 3 -39.87 4.19 15.80
C TYR A 3 -39.82 3.20 14.63
N GLY A 4 -38.61 2.96 14.13
CA GLY A 4 -38.12 1.65 13.68
C GLY A 4 -38.68 1.14 12.36
N GLN A 5 -37.95 1.36 11.27
CA GLN A 5 -38.00 0.40 10.17
C GLN A 5 -37.05 -0.76 10.51
N PRO A 6 -37.53 -2.03 10.46
CA PRO A 6 -36.69 -3.19 10.67
C PRO A 6 -35.70 -3.33 9.50
N LEU A 7 -34.56 -3.99 9.77
CA LEU A 7 -33.62 -4.43 8.73
C LEU A 7 -34.40 -5.03 7.55
N GLU A 8 -34.39 -4.35 6.40
CA GLU A 8 -34.76 -4.99 5.15
C GLU A 8 -33.84 -6.20 4.98
N SER A 9 -34.46 -7.37 5.04
CA SER A 9 -33.82 -8.63 4.72
C SER A 9 -33.19 -8.50 3.34
N MET A 10 -31.92 -8.87 3.25
CA MET A 10 -31.25 -9.06 1.97
C MET A 10 -31.95 -10.24 1.28
N GLN A 11 -33.04 -9.98 0.57
CA GLN A 11 -33.79 -11.00 -0.15
C GLN A 11 -32.93 -11.45 -1.35
N PHE A 12 -32.26 -12.59 -1.18
CA PHE A 12 -31.71 -13.33 -2.31
C PHE A 12 -32.89 -13.88 -3.12
N PRO A 13 -32.94 -13.70 -4.45
CA PRO A 13 -34.00 -14.26 -5.27
C PRO A 13 -34.02 -15.79 -5.11
N GLY A 14 -35.11 -16.34 -4.55
CA GLY A 14 -35.36 -17.77 -4.50
C GLY A 14 -34.87 -18.56 -3.28
N MET A 15 -34.42 -17.93 -2.19
CA MET A 15 -34.18 -18.62 -0.92
C MET A 15 -34.94 -17.98 0.24
N ASP A 16 -35.94 -18.69 0.77
CA ASP A 16 -36.67 -18.32 1.98
C ASP A 16 -35.86 -18.82 3.20
N LEU A 17 -35.18 -17.91 3.90
CA LEU A 17 -34.31 -18.21 5.06
C LEU A 17 -35.07 -18.20 6.40
N ASN A 18 -36.40 -18.34 6.39
CA ASN A 18 -37.18 -18.53 7.60
C ASN A 18 -36.94 -19.93 8.19
N LEU A 19 -35.87 -20.10 8.97
CA LEU A 19 -35.64 -21.30 9.76
C LEU A 19 -36.49 -21.27 11.04
N PRO A 20 -37.25 -22.34 11.37
CA PRO A 20 -37.99 -22.42 12.62
C PRO A 20 -37.03 -22.62 13.80
N THR A 21 -37.33 -21.95 14.92
CA THR A 21 -36.61 -22.07 16.19
C THR A 21 -36.68 -23.50 16.73
N ALA A 22 -35.55 -24.21 16.72
CA ALA A 22 -35.37 -25.48 17.43
C ALA A 22 -34.15 -25.38 18.35
N GLU A 23 -34.31 -25.83 19.60
CA GLU A 23 -33.33 -25.79 20.69
C GLU A 23 -32.03 -26.57 20.36
N PRO A 24 -30.87 -26.15 20.90
CA PRO A 24 -29.60 -26.76 20.52
C PRO A 24 -29.32 -28.06 21.31
N SER A 25 -29.18 -29.17 20.60
CA SER A 25 -28.42 -30.34 21.06
C SER A 25 -26.92 -30.07 20.95
N ILE A 26 -26.21 -30.23 22.06
CA ILE A 26 -24.78 -30.00 22.20
C ILE A 26 -24.01 -31.21 21.69
N GLU A 27 -23.16 -31.06 20.66
CA GLU A 27 -21.99 -31.93 20.47
C GLU A 27 -20.84 -31.23 19.69
N GLN A 28 -19.79 -30.91 20.47
CA GLN A 28 -18.35 -30.78 20.21
C GLN A 28 -17.78 -30.43 18.81
N GLY A 29 -17.06 -29.30 18.74
CA GLY A 29 -16.04 -29.06 17.71
C GLY A 29 -15.39 -27.67 17.72
N TYR A 30 -14.12 -27.61 18.14
CA TYR A 30 -13.12 -26.49 18.08
C TYR A 30 -13.19 -25.36 19.12
N LEU A 31 -12.18 -25.35 20.00
CA LEU A 31 -11.86 -24.32 20.99
C LEU A 31 -11.12 -23.14 20.31
N ALA A 32 -11.77 -21.99 20.25
CA ALA A 32 -11.08 -20.69 20.17
C ALA A 32 -10.75 -20.19 21.59
N PRO A 33 -9.72 -19.33 21.79
CA PRO A 33 -9.39 -18.82 23.12
C PRO A 33 -10.52 -17.92 23.63
N ILE A 34 -11.18 -18.34 24.71
CA ILE A 34 -12.17 -17.54 25.44
C ILE A 34 -11.41 -16.49 26.24
N SER A 35 -11.39 -15.25 25.76
CA SER A 35 -11.06 -14.10 26.61
C SER A 35 -12.28 -13.78 27.46
N ASN A 36 -12.30 -14.28 28.69
CA ASN A 36 -13.28 -13.89 29.71
C ASN A 36 -13.14 -12.40 30.03
N ARG A 37 -13.96 -11.56 29.39
CA ARG A 37 -14.45 -10.32 29.97
C ARG A 37 -15.97 -10.38 29.95
N ILE A 38 -16.54 -10.68 31.11
CA ILE A 38 -17.96 -10.50 31.38
C ILE A 38 -18.21 -8.99 31.28
N LEU A 39 -18.81 -8.55 30.16
CA LEU A 39 -19.47 -7.26 30.07
C LEU A 39 -20.94 -7.51 30.39
N ASP A 40 -21.36 -6.92 31.51
CA ASP A 40 -22.72 -6.93 32.00
C ASP A 40 -23.66 -6.39 30.91
N SER A 41 -24.61 -7.22 30.46
CA SER A 41 -25.53 -6.89 29.36
C SER A 41 -26.67 -6.00 29.88
N SER A 42 -26.42 -4.70 29.98
CA SER A 42 -27.49 -3.70 30.18
C SER A 42 -27.15 -2.30 29.68
N VAL A 43 -26.36 -2.17 28.60
CA VAL A 43 -26.11 -0.87 27.97
C VAL A 43 -26.95 -0.76 26.69
N HIS A 44 -27.96 0.11 26.73
CA HIS A 44 -28.70 0.53 25.56
C HIS A 44 -27.74 1.08 24.48
N PRO A 45 -27.95 0.79 23.18
CA PRO A 45 -27.03 1.15 22.10
C PRO A 45 -26.81 2.67 21.94
N GLU A 46 -27.71 3.50 22.46
CA GLU A 46 -27.56 4.96 22.45
C GLU A 46 -26.54 5.49 23.49
N ASN A 47 -26.30 4.75 24.58
CA ASN A 47 -25.38 5.17 25.65
C ASN A 47 -23.91 4.80 25.38
N GLY A 48 -23.64 3.83 24.50
CA GLY A 48 -22.29 3.45 24.13
C GLY A 48 -21.56 4.52 23.30
N MET A 49 -22.30 5.21 22.42
CA MET A 49 -21.77 6.31 21.60
C MET A 49 -21.35 7.52 22.45
N ALA A 50 -22.16 7.89 23.44
CA ALA A 50 -21.85 9.00 24.34
C ALA A 50 -20.65 8.70 25.25
N LEU A 51 -20.55 7.48 25.77
CA LEU A 51 -19.45 7.06 26.65
C LEU A 51 -18.08 7.00 25.96
N VAL A 52 -18.04 6.77 24.65
CA VAL A 52 -16.77 6.76 23.89
C VAL A 52 -16.38 8.16 23.43
N GLN A 53 -17.36 9.03 23.14
CA GLN A 53 -17.15 10.43 22.81
C GLN A 53 -16.46 11.21 23.96
N ASP A 54 -16.71 10.83 25.21
CA ASP A 54 -16.15 11.45 26.41
C ASP A 54 -14.69 11.05 26.73
N ILE A 55 -14.13 10.04 26.04
CA ILE A 55 -12.76 9.52 26.31
C ILE A 55 -11.68 10.27 25.52
N LEU A 56 -12.04 10.90 24.40
CA LEU A 56 -11.18 11.81 23.65
C LEU A 56 -11.61 13.25 23.97
N LEU A 57 -10.71 14.10 24.47
CA LEU A 57 -10.97 15.54 24.48
C LEU A 57 -11.36 15.94 23.04
N PRO A 58 -12.50 16.62 22.80
CA PRO A 58 -12.92 16.93 21.44
C PRO A 58 -11.95 17.94 20.86
N VAL A 59 -10.92 17.45 20.18
CA VAL A 59 -10.02 18.28 19.40
C VAL A 59 -10.81 18.72 18.19
N GLY A 60 -11.23 19.99 18.22
CA GLY A 60 -11.92 20.62 17.12
C GLY A 60 -11.02 20.73 15.89
N LEU A 61 -11.65 20.94 14.74
CA LEU A 61 -10.92 21.38 13.56
C LEU A 61 -10.20 22.71 13.88
N PRO A 62 -9.00 22.93 13.30
CA PRO A 62 -8.31 24.21 13.44
C PRO A 62 -9.15 25.37 12.87
N SER A 63 -8.73 26.60 13.16
CA SER A 63 -9.34 27.79 12.55
C SER A 63 -9.28 27.71 11.02
N GLU A 64 -10.25 28.32 10.34
CA GLU A 64 -10.33 28.28 8.87
C GLU A 64 -9.01 28.70 8.17
N PRO A 65 -8.30 29.77 8.59
CA PRO A 65 -7.02 30.12 7.99
C PRO A 65 -5.96 29.02 8.14
N LEU A 66 -5.87 28.40 9.33
CA LEU A 66 -4.92 27.33 9.59
C LEU A 66 -5.31 26.04 8.84
N LEU A 67 -6.59 25.76 8.68
CA LEU A 67 -7.07 24.62 7.89
C LEU A 67 -6.68 24.76 6.41
N ILE A 68 -6.83 25.97 5.84
CA ILE A 68 -6.42 26.27 4.46
C ILE A 68 -4.91 26.08 4.31
N GLU A 69 -4.12 26.65 5.22
CA GLU A 69 -2.65 26.52 5.23
C GLU A 69 -2.21 25.05 5.32
N LEU A 70 -2.79 24.27 6.23
CA LEU A 70 -2.49 22.84 6.36
C LEU A 70 -2.89 22.06 5.11
N THR A 71 -3.98 22.42 4.44
CA THR A 71 -4.40 21.76 3.20
C THR A 71 -3.43 22.07 2.05
N GLU A 72 -2.93 23.31 1.95
CA GLU A 72 -1.90 23.68 0.98
C GLU A 72 -0.56 22.97 1.25
N LEU A 73 -0.18 22.82 2.53
CA LEU A 73 0.97 22.01 2.93
C LEU A 73 0.78 20.54 2.59
N PHE A 74 -0.43 19.99 2.78
CA PHE A 74 -0.75 18.62 2.36
C PHE A 74 -0.51 18.45 0.86
N PHE A 75 -1.07 19.34 0.03
CA PHE A 75 -0.89 19.23 -1.41
C PHE A 75 0.56 19.39 -1.85
N THR A 76 1.30 20.29 -1.20
CA THR A 76 2.71 20.52 -1.53
C THR A 76 3.59 19.30 -1.24
N ASN A 77 3.32 18.56 -0.15
CA ASN A 77 4.22 17.50 0.32
C ASN A 77 3.74 16.08 -0.01
N PHE A 78 2.45 15.88 -0.21
CA PHE A 78 1.85 14.55 -0.33
C PHE A 78 1.11 14.32 -1.65
N TYR A 79 0.74 15.35 -2.40
CA TYR A 79 -0.13 15.16 -3.57
C TYR A 79 0.46 14.22 -4.63
N ASP A 80 1.78 14.23 -4.83
CA ASP A 80 2.45 13.31 -5.75
C ASP A 80 2.22 11.83 -5.37
N VAL A 81 2.06 11.53 -4.09
CA VAL A 81 1.77 10.18 -3.56
C VAL A 81 0.26 9.94 -3.47
N PHE A 82 -0.54 11.01 -3.30
CA PHE A 82 -1.99 10.98 -3.17
C PHE A 82 -2.72 11.80 -4.26
N PRO A 83 -2.55 11.48 -5.55
CA PRO A 83 -3.20 12.19 -6.64
C PRO A 83 -4.68 11.79 -6.78
N CYS A 84 -5.45 11.87 -5.69
CA CYS A 84 -6.86 11.48 -5.63
C CYS A 84 -7.82 12.61 -5.27
N PHE A 85 -7.37 13.86 -5.31
CA PHE A 85 -8.18 15.04 -5.03
C PHE A 85 -8.23 15.97 -6.23
N HIS A 86 -9.43 16.42 -6.61
CA HIS A 86 -9.53 17.58 -7.49
C HIS A 86 -9.29 18.84 -6.65
N ILE A 87 -8.10 19.44 -6.79
CA ILE A 87 -7.56 20.43 -5.85
C ILE A 87 -8.51 21.64 -5.76
N THR A 88 -8.93 22.17 -6.90
CA THR A 88 -9.82 23.32 -6.98
C THR A 88 -11.15 23.06 -6.25
N THR A 89 -11.78 21.91 -6.53
CA THR A 89 -13.05 21.53 -5.89
C THR A 89 -12.88 21.35 -4.39
N LEU A 90 -11.83 20.68 -3.94
CA LEU A 90 -11.61 20.47 -2.50
C LEU A 90 -11.42 21.81 -1.78
N MET A 91 -10.59 22.71 -2.32
CA MET A 91 -10.33 24.01 -1.72
C MET A 91 -11.57 24.90 -1.69
N GLU A 92 -12.42 24.88 -2.72
CA GLU A 92 -13.71 25.57 -2.73
C GLU A 92 -14.67 25.02 -1.67
N GLN A 93 -14.73 23.69 -1.51
CA GLN A 93 -15.57 23.05 -0.50
C GLN A 93 -15.07 23.34 0.94
N ILE A 94 -13.76 23.56 1.13
CA ILE A 94 -13.19 24.01 2.42
C ILE A 94 -13.56 25.47 2.69
N ARG A 95 -13.36 26.37 1.71
CA ARG A 95 -13.65 27.82 1.87
C ARG A 95 -15.14 28.10 2.07
N SER A 96 -16.02 27.27 1.52
CA SER A 96 -17.46 27.36 1.74
C SER A 96 -17.95 26.67 3.02
N GLN A 97 -17.03 26.15 3.85
CA GLN A 97 -17.32 25.41 5.08
C GLN A 97 -18.14 24.12 4.89
N TYR A 98 -18.27 23.65 3.65
CA TYR A 98 -19.02 22.44 3.31
C TYR A 98 -18.36 21.19 3.91
N LEU A 99 -17.05 21.00 3.73
CA LEU A 99 -16.37 19.78 4.24
C LEU A 99 -16.29 19.74 5.75
N GLN A 100 -16.23 20.88 6.42
CA GLN A 100 -16.22 21.00 7.88
C GLN A 100 -17.49 20.40 8.48
N THR A 101 -18.61 20.53 7.76
CA THR A 101 -19.90 19.96 8.17
C THR A 101 -20.09 18.53 7.66
N GLN A 102 -19.75 18.28 6.39
CA GLN A 102 -20.12 17.03 5.71
C GLN A 102 -19.09 15.92 5.84
N ALA A 103 -17.80 16.25 5.91
CA ALA A 103 -16.72 15.27 5.97
C ALA A 103 -15.55 15.72 6.87
N PRO A 104 -15.80 16.04 8.16
CA PRO A 104 -14.75 16.49 9.07
C PRO A 104 -13.62 15.47 9.22
N LEU A 105 -13.92 14.16 9.14
CA LEU A 105 -12.91 13.08 9.21
C LEU A 105 -11.78 13.25 8.18
N LEU A 106 -12.09 13.74 6.97
CA LEU A 106 -11.09 13.95 5.93
C LEU A 106 -10.17 15.11 6.30
N LEU A 107 -10.74 16.20 6.83
CA LEU A 107 -10.00 17.37 7.22
C LEU A 107 -9.06 17.07 8.39
N PHE A 108 -9.50 16.28 9.38
CA PHE A 108 -8.63 15.80 10.44
C PHE A 108 -7.47 14.97 9.89
N ALA A 109 -7.71 14.07 8.94
CA ALA A 109 -6.64 13.27 8.34
C ALA A 109 -5.64 14.12 7.53
N ILE A 110 -6.12 15.11 6.76
CA ILE A 110 -5.28 16.07 6.05
C ILE A 110 -4.42 16.87 7.04
N CYS A 111 -5.03 17.40 8.10
CA CYS A 111 -4.33 18.15 9.14
C CYS A 111 -3.25 17.29 9.81
N ALA A 112 -3.58 16.04 10.17
CA ALA A 112 -2.64 15.11 10.79
C ALA A 112 -1.40 14.87 9.92
N LEU A 113 -1.57 14.66 8.61
CA LEU A 113 -0.44 14.46 7.70
C LEU A 113 0.37 15.74 7.49
N ALA A 114 -0.31 16.87 7.26
CA ALA A 114 0.33 18.15 6.98
C ALA A 114 1.06 18.77 8.18
N ALA A 115 0.56 18.51 9.40
CA ALA A 115 1.03 19.14 10.64
C ALA A 115 2.55 19.19 10.75
N ARG A 116 3.24 18.10 10.40
CA ARG A 116 4.70 17.97 10.51
C ARG A 116 5.51 18.96 9.67
N TYR A 117 4.93 19.51 8.60
CA TYR A 117 5.57 20.49 7.73
C TYR A 117 5.29 21.93 8.15
N HIS A 118 4.44 22.13 9.16
CA HIS A 118 4.11 23.45 9.67
C HIS A 118 5.26 24.03 10.50
N GLN A 119 5.47 25.35 10.43
CA GLN A 119 6.58 26.04 11.12
C GLN A 119 6.36 26.16 12.63
N ASP A 120 5.10 26.34 13.06
CA ASP A 120 4.73 26.40 14.48
C ASP A 120 4.84 25.01 15.16
N PRO A 121 5.68 24.85 16.20
CA PRO A 121 5.77 23.61 16.96
C PRO A 121 4.45 23.17 17.62
N SER A 122 3.58 24.09 18.02
CA SER A 122 2.30 23.75 18.66
C SER A 122 1.37 23.02 17.70
N VAL A 123 1.32 23.44 16.44
CA VAL A 123 0.59 22.77 15.36
C VAL A 123 1.17 21.40 15.07
N ARG A 124 2.51 21.25 15.10
CA ARG A 124 3.16 19.94 14.93
C ARG A 124 2.76 18.95 16.02
N LEU A 125 2.61 19.42 17.26
CA LEU A 125 2.21 18.58 18.40
C LEU A 125 0.77 18.07 18.28
N SER A 126 -0.12 18.81 17.59
CA SER A 126 -1.51 18.40 17.35
C SER A 126 -1.67 17.27 16.32
N GLN A 127 -0.58 16.82 15.67
CA GLN A 127 -0.62 15.74 14.67
C GLN A 127 -1.35 14.49 15.17
N ASN A 128 -0.99 14.02 16.36
CA ASN A 128 -1.54 12.78 16.92
C ASN A 128 -3.02 12.94 17.27
N ASP A 129 -3.39 14.08 17.82
CA ASP A 129 -4.78 14.37 18.20
C ASP A 129 -5.70 14.38 16.97
N TRP A 130 -5.27 15.03 15.88
CA TRP A 130 -6.03 15.01 14.62
C TRP A 130 -6.07 13.62 13.99
N TYR A 131 -4.99 12.84 14.09
CA TYR A 131 -5.00 11.46 13.61
C TYR A 131 -6.02 10.60 14.37
N GLU A 132 -5.99 10.62 15.70
CA GLU A 132 -6.93 9.85 16.53
C GLU A 132 -8.38 10.32 16.30
N GLN A 133 -8.60 11.61 16.09
CA GLN A 133 -9.93 12.12 15.77
C GLN A 133 -10.45 11.65 14.40
N ALA A 134 -9.59 11.64 13.37
CA ALA A 134 -9.92 11.10 12.05
C ALA A 134 -10.18 9.59 12.10
N LYS A 135 -9.32 8.86 12.82
CA LYS A 135 -9.42 7.42 13.04
C LYS A 135 -10.73 7.05 13.73
N PHE A 136 -11.03 7.71 14.85
CA PHE A 136 -12.26 7.50 15.59
C PHE A 136 -13.51 7.72 14.72
N GLN A 137 -13.59 8.84 14.01
CA GLN A 137 -14.72 9.11 13.12
C GLN A 137 -14.83 8.11 11.97
N TYR A 138 -13.70 7.71 11.37
CA TYR A 138 -13.70 6.70 10.33
C TYR A 138 -14.11 5.33 10.84
N GLU A 139 -13.73 4.94 12.06
CA GLU A 139 -14.14 3.68 12.68
C GLU A 139 -15.65 3.59 12.90
N LEU A 140 -16.31 4.71 13.23
CA LEU A 140 -17.77 4.79 13.36
C LEU A 140 -18.53 4.62 12.03
N THR A 141 -17.86 4.83 10.88
CA THR A 141 -18.51 4.66 9.57
C THR A 141 -18.96 3.22 9.35
N GLN A 142 -20.17 3.07 8.80
CA GLN A 142 -20.77 1.77 8.49
C GLN A 142 -20.40 1.31 7.07
N ARG A 143 -21.13 0.32 6.55
CA ARG A 143 -20.95 -0.25 5.20
C ARG A 143 -21.07 0.80 4.09
N ASP A 144 -21.94 1.78 4.26
CA ASP A 144 -22.33 2.85 3.34
C ASP A 144 -21.96 4.22 3.92
N PRO A 145 -20.66 4.55 4.02
CA PRO A 145 -20.24 5.84 4.55
C PRO A 145 -20.76 6.99 3.69
N HIS A 146 -21.17 8.09 4.31
CA HIS A 146 -21.59 9.30 3.62
C HIS A 146 -20.83 10.54 4.14
N PRO A 147 -20.25 11.38 3.27
CA PRO A 147 -20.04 11.16 1.83
C PRO A 147 -19.00 10.07 1.54
N ALA A 148 -19.34 9.15 0.63
CA ALA A 148 -18.54 7.95 0.36
C ALA A 148 -17.11 8.26 -0.11
N LEU A 149 -16.97 9.11 -1.13
CA LEU A 149 -15.67 9.48 -1.69
C LEU A 149 -14.72 10.03 -0.61
N ARG A 150 -15.23 10.94 0.24
CA ARG A 150 -14.44 11.59 1.28
C ARG A 150 -14.05 10.61 2.39
N ALA A 151 -14.93 9.66 2.73
CA ALA A 151 -14.59 8.60 3.68
C ALA A 151 -13.48 7.68 3.15
N ILE A 152 -13.51 7.31 1.87
CA ILE A 152 -12.46 6.47 1.27
C ILE A 152 -11.14 7.24 1.14
N GLN A 153 -11.17 8.52 0.75
CA GLN A 153 -9.99 9.41 0.78
C GLN A 153 -9.39 9.52 2.20
N THR A 154 -10.24 9.59 3.22
CA THR A 154 -9.81 9.58 4.63
C THR A 154 -9.10 8.27 4.98
N ALA A 155 -9.68 7.13 4.58
CA ALA A 155 -9.08 5.82 4.83
C ALA A 155 -7.67 5.72 4.23
N ILE A 156 -7.45 6.22 3.02
CA ILE A 156 -6.12 6.25 2.40
C ILE A 156 -5.13 7.04 3.25
N CYS A 157 -5.52 8.20 3.76
CA CYS A 157 -4.67 9.01 4.64
C CYS A 157 -4.35 8.28 5.95
N LEU A 158 -5.34 7.61 6.54
CA LEU A 158 -5.18 6.82 7.77
C LEU A 158 -4.26 5.62 7.56
N VAL A 159 -4.42 4.88 6.45
CA VAL A 159 -3.56 3.75 6.08
C VAL A 159 -2.11 4.20 5.94
N PHE A 160 -1.87 5.34 5.29
CA PHE A 160 -0.53 5.88 5.15
C PHE A 160 0.07 6.31 6.49
N HIS A 161 -0.68 7.07 7.30
CA HIS A 161 -0.19 7.49 8.61
C HIS A 161 0.17 6.27 9.48
N ALA A 162 -0.73 5.30 9.59
CA ALA A 162 -0.52 4.06 10.33
C ALA A 162 0.71 3.30 9.83
N TYR A 163 0.89 3.19 8.50
CA TYR A 163 2.07 2.56 7.92
C TYR A 163 3.38 3.27 8.29
N THR A 164 3.41 4.61 8.22
CA THR A 164 4.62 5.40 8.50
C THR A 164 5.00 5.46 9.98
N THR A 165 4.04 5.28 10.87
CA THR A 165 4.23 5.24 12.34
C THR A 165 4.50 3.84 12.85
N GLY A 166 4.21 2.79 12.06
CA GLY A 166 4.50 1.40 12.43
C GLY A 166 3.28 0.59 12.85
N ASP A 167 2.09 1.19 12.89
CA ASP A 167 0.83 0.49 13.11
C ASP A 167 0.36 -0.23 11.84
N PHE A 168 1.10 -1.27 11.45
CA PHE A 168 0.79 -2.10 10.28
C PHE A 168 -0.56 -2.82 10.42
N SER A 169 -1.02 -3.07 11.65
CA SER A 169 -2.31 -3.73 11.90
C SER A 169 -3.47 -2.80 11.54
N ALA A 170 -3.45 -1.56 12.04
CA ALA A 170 -4.44 -0.56 11.67
C ALA A 170 -4.40 -0.25 10.17
N ALA A 171 -3.20 -0.11 9.59
CA ALA A 171 -3.05 0.09 8.15
C ALA A 171 -3.73 -1.02 7.32
N TRP A 172 -3.54 -2.29 7.71
CA TRP A 172 -4.16 -3.42 7.03
C TRP A 172 -5.70 -3.45 7.21
N LEU A 173 -6.17 -3.19 8.44
CA LEU A 173 -7.60 -3.18 8.75
C LEU A 173 -8.36 -2.04 8.05
N PHE A 174 -7.83 -0.82 8.06
CA PHE A 174 -8.44 0.32 7.38
C PHE A 174 -8.51 0.11 5.87
N LEU A 175 -7.47 -0.46 5.25
CA LEU A 175 -7.48 -0.78 3.83
C LEU A 175 -8.58 -1.79 3.49
N GLY A 176 -8.68 -2.87 4.28
CA GLY A 176 -9.73 -3.88 4.09
C GLY A 176 -11.14 -3.32 4.31
N LYS A 177 -11.32 -2.44 5.31
CA LYS A 177 -12.61 -1.75 5.57
C LYS A 177 -12.97 -0.86 4.38
N ALA A 178 -12.06 -0.02 3.91
CA ALA A 178 -12.26 0.90 2.79
C ALA A 178 -12.62 0.15 1.50
N TRP A 179 -11.93 -0.97 1.21
CA TRP A 179 -12.25 -1.80 0.06
C TRP A 179 -13.67 -2.39 0.14
N ARG A 180 -14.07 -2.91 1.31
CA ARG A 180 -15.44 -3.45 1.48
C ARG A 180 -16.51 -2.36 1.35
N GLN A 181 -16.24 -1.15 1.84
CA GLN A 181 -17.13 0.00 1.64
C GLN A 181 -17.24 0.36 0.15
N ALA A 182 -16.11 0.43 -0.56
CA ALA A 182 -16.08 0.68 -2.00
C ALA A 182 -16.88 -0.36 -2.80
N CYS A 183 -16.74 -1.65 -2.47
CA CYS A 183 -17.50 -2.74 -3.08
C CYS A 183 -19.00 -2.65 -2.78
N ALA A 184 -19.37 -2.33 -1.53
CA ALA A 184 -20.77 -2.20 -1.13
C ALA A 184 -21.50 -1.09 -1.90
N LEU A 185 -20.77 -0.03 -2.23
CA LEU A 185 -21.23 1.10 -3.04
C LEU A 185 -21.13 0.84 -4.56
N GLY A 186 -20.56 -0.29 -4.98
CA GLY A 186 -20.38 -0.65 -6.38
C GLY A 186 -19.27 0.13 -7.10
N LEU A 187 -18.41 0.84 -6.37
CA LEU A 187 -17.34 1.65 -6.96
C LEU A 187 -16.27 0.80 -7.65
N ASN A 188 -16.07 -0.44 -7.19
CA ASN A 188 -15.13 -1.39 -7.79
C ASN A 188 -15.48 -1.78 -9.24
N ARG A 189 -16.64 -1.36 -9.75
CA ARG A 189 -17.12 -1.62 -11.11
C ARG A 189 -17.67 -0.34 -11.77
N ILE A 190 -17.14 0.82 -11.40
CA ILE A 190 -17.60 2.13 -11.89
C ILE A 190 -17.51 2.28 -13.42
N ASP A 191 -16.65 1.49 -14.08
CA ASP A 191 -16.46 1.47 -15.54
C ASP A 191 -16.95 0.14 -16.17
N THR A 192 -18.01 -0.45 -15.62
CA THR A 192 -18.72 -1.56 -16.27
C THR A 192 -19.92 -1.07 -17.09
N ASP A 193 -20.09 -1.65 -18.29
CA ASP A 193 -21.27 -1.43 -19.14
C ASP A 193 -22.51 -2.22 -18.67
N GLN A 194 -22.36 -3.11 -17.68
CA GLN A 194 -23.42 -4.02 -17.24
C GLN A 194 -24.43 -3.33 -16.30
N GLU A 195 -25.61 -3.02 -16.82
CA GLU A 195 -26.81 -2.76 -16.03
C GLU A 195 -27.20 -4.02 -15.22
N GLY A 196 -27.60 -3.86 -13.96
CA GLY A 196 -28.25 -4.94 -13.19
C GLY A 196 -27.42 -5.68 -12.12
N THR A 197 -26.25 -5.21 -11.74
CA THR A 197 -25.53 -5.77 -10.57
C THR A 197 -25.91 -5.08 -9.25
N PHE A 198 -26.11 -5.85 -8.18
CA PHE A 198 -26.54 -5.36 -6.85
C PHE A 198 -25.61 -4.28 -6.32
N SER A 199 -26.11 -3.04 -6.22
CA SER A 199 -25.44 -1.88 -5.62
C SER A 199 -26.42 -1.28 -4.62
N LEU A 200 -25.97 -0.99 -3.39
CA LEU A 200 -26.87 -0.50 -2.34
C LEU A 200 -27.54 0.81 -2.75
N HIS A 201 -26.72 1.76 -3.17
CA HIS A 201 -27.11 3.00 -3.85
C HIS A 201 -25.93 3.34 -4.76
N ARG A 202 -26.15 3.44 -6.07
CA ARG A 202 -25.12 3.99 -6.95
C ARG A 202 -25.16 5.50 -6.73
N ASP A 203 -24.36 6.01 -5.79
CA ASP A 203 -24.05 7.45 -5.77
C ASP A 203 -23.30 7.73 -7.07
N GLU A 204 -24.07 8.02 -8.13
CA GLU A 204 -23.48 8.31 -9.43
C GLU A 204 -22.65 9.58 -9.30
N PRO A 205 -21.37 9.55 -9.71
CA PRO A 205 -20.54 10.74 -9.67
C PRO A 205 -21.24 11.89 -10.39
N ARG A 206 -21.36 13.04 -9.73
CA ARG A 206 -22.14 14.18 -10.21
C ARG A 206 -21.42 14.94 -11.32
N THR A 207 -20.10 14.78 -11.38
CA THR A 207 -19.22 15.45 -12.35
C THR A 207 -18.15 14.50 -12.86
N ASP A 208 -17.57 14.80 -14.02
CA ASP A 208 -16.43 14.05 -14.56
C ASP A 208 -15.23 14.08 -13.61
N ALA A 209 -14.98 15.21 -12.94
CA ALA A 209 -13.94 15.35 -11.91
C ALA A 209 -14.19 14.41 -10.73
N GLU A 210 -15.43 14.34 -10.23
CA GLU A 210 -15.79 13.41 -9.15
C GLU A 210 -15.67 11.95 -9.59
N LYS A 211 -16.05 11.61 -10.83
CA LYS A 211 -15.87 10.26 -11.37
C LYS A 211 -14.39 9.88 -11.41
N GLU A 212 -13.54 10.82 -11.81
CA GLU A 212 -12.11 10.63 -11.86
C GLU A 212 -11.47 10.56 -10.45
N GLU A 213 -11.97 11.34 -9.47
CA GLU A 213 -11.59 11.18 -8.05
C GLU A 213 -11.88 9.76 -7.56
N HIS A 214 -13.04 9.19 -7.91
CA HIS A 214 -13.36 7.80 -7.57
C HIS A 214 -12.39 6.79 -8.21
N ARG A 215 -12.04 6.96 -9.50
CA ARG A 215 -11.04 6.07 -10.13
C ARG A 215 -9.70 6.16 -9.39
N ARG A 216 -9.22 7.37 -9.15
CA ARG A 216 -7.94 7.63 -8.49
C ARG A 216 -7.89 7.08 -7.07
N VAL A 217 -8.95 7.25 -6.29
CA VAL A 217 -9.04 6.71 -4.93
C VAL A 217 -8.96 5.17 -4.94
N LEU A 218 -9.63 4.51 -5.89
CA LEU A 218 -9.60 3.05 -5.97
C LEU A 218 -8.27 2.51 -6.47
N TRP A 219 -7.63 3.20 -7.42
CA TRP A 219 -6.29 2.83 -7.86
C TRP A 219 -5.22 3.07 -6.80
N LEU A 220 -5.35 4.12 -5.99
CA LEU A 220 -4.47 4.30 -4.83
C LEU A 220 -4.67 3.20 -3.79
N LEU A 221 -5.92 2.83 -3.46
CA LEU A 221 -6.17 1.68 -2.60
C LEU A 221 -5.55 0.40 -3.17
N PHE A 222 -5.69 0.16 -4.47
CA PHE A 222 -5.07 -0.97 -5.16
C PHE A 222 -3.55 -0.98 -5.01
N ILE A 223 -2.90 0.14 -5.33
CA ILE A 223 -1.44 0.30 -5.27
C ILE A 223 -0.93 0.08 -3.83
N ILE A 224 -1.60 0.66 -2.84
CA ILE A 224 -1.24 0.52 -1.42
C ILE A 224 -1.42 -0.94 -0.95
N ASP A 225 -2.51 -1.62 -1.33
CA ASP A 225 -2.77 -3.02 -0.98
C ASP A 225 -1.63 -3.94 -1.46
N ARG A 226 -1.19 -3.75 -2.72
CA ARG A 226 -0.06 -4.48 -3.30
C ARG A 226 1.27 -4.08 -2.68
N GLY A 227 1.48 -2.78 -2.47
CA GLY A 227 2.70 -2.19 -1.94
C GLY A 227 2.98 -2.59 -0.48
N HIS A 228 1.96 -2.86 0.32
CA HIS A 228 2.12 -3.31 1.70
C HIS A 228 2.17 -4.84 1.83
N SER A 229 1.42 -5.58 1.01
CA SER A 229 1.27 -7.02 1.15
C SER A 229 2.47 -7.84 0.66
N TRP A 230 3.24 -7.33 -0.32
CA TRP A 230 4.38 -8.08 -0.87
C TRP A 230 5.45 -8.43 0.16
N LEU A 231 5.54 -7.64 1.23
CA LEU A 231 6.50 -7.82 2.32
C LEU A 231 6.09 -8.89 3.31
N THR A 232 4.80 -9.12 3.51
CA THR A 232 4.32 -10.01 4.58
C THR A 232 3.82 -11.34 4.04
N GLY A 233 3.52 -11.40 2.74
CA GLY A 233 2.80 -12.50 2.12
C GLY A 233 1.34 -12.56 2.55
N TRP A 234 0.82 -11.50 3.18
CA TRP A 234 -0.60 -11.42 3.49
C TRP A 234 -1.40 -11.36 2.19
N PRO A 235 -2.58 -12.00 2.13
CA PRO A 235 -3.41 -11.94 0.95
C PRO A 235 -3.88 -10.50 0.72
N HIS A 236 -3.89 -10.10 -0.54
CA HIS A 236 -4.47 -8.85 -0.99
C HIS A 236 -5.93 -8.75 -0.56
N ALA A 237 -6.37 -7.59 -0.08
CA ALA A 237 -7.78 -7.34 0.15
C ALA A 237 -8.55 -7.22 -1.18
N ILE A 238 -7.88 -6.67 -2.20
CA ILE A 238 -8.50 -6.31 -3.48
C ILE A 238 -8.28 -7.44 -4.48
N ASN A 239 -9.34 -8.16 -4.82
CA ASN A 239 -9.32 -9.13 -5.91
C ASN A 239 -9.43 -8.40 -7.26
N ASP A 240 -8.37 -8.44 -8.05
CA ASP A 240 -8.31 -7.74 -9.34
C ASP A 240 -9.25 -8.32 -10.41
N ARG A 241 -9.79 -9.53 -10.23
CA ARG A 241 -10.90 -10.06 -11.07
C ARG A 241 -12.21 -9.31 -10.85
N GLN A 242 -12.37 -8.69 -9.68
CA GLN A 242 -13.55 -7.90 -9.30
C GLN A 242 -13.28 -6.39 -9.39
N PHE A 243 -12.15 -5.99 -9.95
CA PHE A 243 -11.75 -4.60 -10.10
C PHE A 243 -11.95 -4.18 -11.56
N LYS A 244 -13.05 -3.49 -11.85
CA LYS A 244 -13.38 -2.94 -13.17
C LYS A 244 -13.46 -1.41 -13.08
N VAL A 245 -12.28 -0.82 -12.94
CA VAL A 245 -12.05 0.63 -12.87
C VAL A 245 -10.95 0.94 -13.86
N ASP A 246 -11.22 1.83 -14.80
CA ASP A 246 -10.24 2.21 -15.82
C ASP A 246 -9.10 3.03 -15.20
N ILE A 247 -7.93 2.99 -15.83
CA ILE A 247 -6.72 3.62 -15.31
C ILE A 247 -6.84 5.15 -15.45
N PRO A 248 -6.54 5.93 -14.39
CA PRO A 248 -6.72 7.37 -14.37
C PRO A 248 -6.05 8.12 -15.51
N VAL A 249 -6.69 9.21 -15.93
CA VAL A 249 -6.16 10.13 -16.94
C VAL A 249 -4.96 10.91 -16.39
N ASP A 250 -4.28 11.64 -17.27
CA ASP A 250 -3.16 12.50 -16.90
C ASP A 250 -3.53 13.54 -15.82
N GLU A 251 -2.58 13.88 -14.96
CA GLU A 251 -2.79 14.81 -13.85
C GLU A 251 -3.24 16.20 -14.31
N ALA A 252 -2.60 16.76 -15.33
CA ALA A 252 -2.98 18.08 -15.82
C ALA A 252 -4.38 18.08 -16.41
N ALA A 253 -4.79 16.96 -17.04
CA ALA A 253 -6.13 16.80 -17.56
C ALA A 253 -7.17 16.68 -16.45
N PHE A 254 -6.86 15.94 -15.38
CA PHE A 254 -7.73 15.80 -14.21
C PHE A 254 -7.95 17.14 -13.51
N GLN A 255 -6.89 17.91 -13.22
CA GLN A 255 -7.02 19.24 -12.58
C GLN A 255 -7.67 20.30 -13.48
N ALA A 256 -7.71 20.07 -14.79
CA ALA A 256 -8.40 20.96 -15.74
C ALA A 256 -9.89 20.62 -15.89
N MET A 257 -10.39 19.55 -15.24
CA MET A 257 -11.80 19.19 -15.31
C MET A 257 -12.66 20.24 -14.59
N THR A 258 -13.71 20.66 -15.28
CA THR A 258 -14.77 21.52 -14.75
C THR A 258 -16.11 20.78 -14.83
N SER A 259 -17.13 21.27 -14.14
CA SER A 259 -18.50 20.73 -14.23
C SER A 259 -19.09 20.80 -15.65
N GLU A 260 -18.47 21.54 -16.57
CA GLU A 260 -18.94 21.75 -17.95
C GLU A 260 -18.13 20.97 -19.02
N THR A 261 -16.89 20.60 -18.72
CA THR A 261 -16.03 19.86 -19.66
C THR A 261 -16.33 18.36 -19.60
N PHE A 262 -17.19 17.89 -20.50
CA PHE A 262 -17.48 16.47 -20.67
C PHE A 262 -16.60 15.81 -21.74
N GLY A 263 -15.96 14.68 -21.40
CA GLY A 263 -15.53 13.69 -22.39
C GLY A 263 -14.29 13.97 -23.26
N ASN A 264 -13.47 14.98 -22.95
CA ASN A 264 -12.28 15.30 -23.76
C ASN A 264 -11.13 14.28 -23.64
N GLN A 265 -11.05 13.53 -22.53
CA GLN A 265 -10.05 12.47 -22.35
C GLN A 265 -10.71 11.22 -21.79
N LYS A 266 -10.49 10.08 -22.44
CA LYS A 266 -10.97 8.78 -21.97
C LYS A 266 -9.85 8.09 -21.18
N PRO A 267 -10.13 7.55 -19.99
CA PRO A 267 -9.17 6.75 -19.24
C PRO A 267 -8.77 5.51 -20.03
N ALA A 268 -7.58 4.98 -19.76
CA ALA A 268 -7.11 3.76 -20.40
C ALA A 268 -7.86 2.55 -19.82
N PRO A 269 -8.45 1.68 -20.64
CA PRO A 269 -9.27 0.59 -20.13
C PRO A 269 -8.44 -0.40 -19.32
N PHE A 270 -8.93 -0.76 -18.12
CA PHE A 270 -8.32 -1.82 -17.35
C PHE A 270 -8.80 -3.20 -17.83
N THR A 271 -7.84 -4.13 -17.95
CA THR A 271 -8.08 -5.54 -18.27
C THR A 271 -7.25 -6.44 -17.36
N TYR A 272 -7.88 -7.52 -16.91
CA TYR A 272 -7.24 -8.54 -16.07
C TYR A 272 -6.10 -9.29 -16.80
N ASN A 273 -6.21 -9.44 -18.14
CA ASN A 273 -5.21 -10.18 -18.91
C ASN A 273 -3.91 -9.36 -19.05
N LEU A 274 -2.80 -9.88 -18.52
CA LEU A 274 -1.51 -9.18 -18.52
C LEU A 274 -0.96 -8.88 -19.92
N ASN A 275 -1.10 -9.80 -20.89
CA ASN A 275 -0.66 -9.53 -22.26
C ASN A 275 -1.43 -8.33 -22.85
N SER A 276 -2.75 -8.31 -22.70
CA SER A 276 -3.58 -7.20 -23.18
C SER A 276 -3.28 -5.89 -22.45
N LEU A 277 -3.07 -5.94 -21.13
CA LEU A 277 -2.75 -4.76 -20.32
C LEU A 277 -1.39 -4.14 -20.71
N ILE A 278 -0.36 -4.97 -20.87
CA ILE A 278 0.97 -4.52 -21.29
C ILE A 278 0.94 -4.05 -22.75
N HIS A 279 0.24 -4.77 -23.63
CA HIS A 279 0.13 -4.38 -25.03
C HIS A 279 -0.54 -3.01 -25.20
N GLY A 280 -1.61 -2.73 -24.44
CA GLY A 280 -2.27 -1.42 -24.42
C GLY A 280 -1.32 -0.27 -24.06
N SER A 281 -0.33 -0.53 -23.21
CA SER A 281 0.72 0.43 -22.88
C SER A 281 1.73 0.63 -24.02
N SER A 282 2.02 -0.43 -24.78
CA SER A 282 3.00 -0.42 -25.87
C SER A 282 2.50 0.22 -27.17
N VAL A 283 1.20 0.17 -27.46
CA VAL A 283 0.62 0.70 -28.71
C VAL A 283 0.08 2.13 -28.59
N ALA A 284 0.22 2.74 -27.42
CA ALA A 284 -0.22 4.11 -27.19
C ALA A 284 0.54 5.07 -28.12
N ILE A 285 -0.20 5.91 -28.87
CA ILE A 285 0.37 6.86 -29.84
C ILE A 285 1.25 7.91 -29.15
N LYS A 286 0.92 8.25 -27.90
CA LYS A 286 1.70 9.13 -27.04
C LYS A 286 2.07 8.38 -25.76
N PRO A 287 3.22 8.69 -25.13
CA PRO A 287 3.54 8.17 -23.80
C PRO A 287 2.39 8.38 -22.83
N LEU A 288 2.02 7.34 -22.10
CA LEU A 288 1.00 7.42 -21.05
C LEU A 288 1.59 8.10 -19.81
N ASN A 289 0.72 8.55 -18.91
CA ASN A 289 1.16 9.19 -17.67
C ASN A 289 1.88 8.16 -16.75
N LEU A 290 2.71 8.63 -15.82
CA LEU A 290 3.47 7.75 -14.94
C LEU A 290 2.60 6.96 -13.95
N PHE A 291 1.46 7.52 -13.57
CA PHE A 291 0.51 6.81 -12.71
C PHE A 291 -0.03 5.56 -13.39
N HIS A 292 -0.26 5.59 -14.72
CA HIS A 292 -0.60 4.41 -15.51
C HIS A 292 0.46 3.32 -15.41
N TYR A 293 1.73 3.67 -15.60
CA TYR A 293 2.81 2.68 -15.49
C TYR A 293 2.96 2.13 -14.07
N LEU A 294 2.77 2.95 -13.04
CA LEU A 294 2.73 2.50 -11.65
C LEU A 294 1.55 1.55 -11.39
N ALA A 295 0.36 1.86 -11.92
CA ALA A 295 -0.81 0.99 -11.81
C ALA A 295 -0.54 -0.40 -12.42
N VAL A 296 -0.03 -0.44 -13.66
CA VAL A 296 0.33 -1.71 -14.33
C VAL A 296 1.43 -2.46 -13.56
N ALA A 297 2.44 -1.75 -13.05
CA ALA A 297 3.50 -2.35 -12.24
C ALA A 297 2.95 -3.03 -10.98
N HIS A 298 1.99 -2.40 -10.29
CA HIS A 298 1.40 -2.97 -9.07
C HIS A 298 0.43 -4.12 -9.35
N VAL A 299 -0.20 -4.16 -10.53
CA VAL A 299 -0.93 -5.36 -10.98
C VAL A 299 0.02 -6.54 -11.15
N ILE A 300 1.17 -6.34 -11.82
CA ILE A 300 2.20 -7.39 -11.99
C ILE A 300 2.78 -7.79 -10.64
N LEU A 301 3.09 -6.82 -9.76
CA LEU A 301 3.57 -7.07 -8.40
C LEU A 301 2.60 -7.99 -7.64
N GLY A 302 1.30 -7.72 -7.71
CA GLY A 302 0.29 -8.58 -7.08
C GLY A 302 0.35 -10.03 -7.55
N ARG A 303 0.49 -10.26 -8.86
CA ARG A 303 0.64 -11.61 -9.42
C ARG A 303 1.92 -12.30 -8.97
N ILE A 304 3.02 -11.55 -8.91
CA ILE A 304 4.30 -12.05 -8.41
C ILE A 304 4.17 -12.44 -6.93
N VAL A 305 3.50 -11.63 -6.11
CA VAL A 305 3.27 -11.96 -4.70
C VAL A 305 2.42 -13.21 -4.57
N GLU A 306 1.32 -13.34 -5.31
CA GLU A 306 0.46 -14.53 -5.31
C GLU A 306 1.26 -15.80 -5.68
N GLN A 307 2.14 -15.73 -6.67
CA GLN A 307 3.02 -16.83 -7.06
C GLN A 307 4.09 -17.12 -6.01
N VAL A 308 4.84 -16.10 -5.60
CA VAL A 308 5.96 -16.21 -4.65
C VAL A 308 5.48 -16.70 -3.30
N TYR A 309 4.25 -16.42 -2.89
CA TYR A 309 3.62 -16.92 -1.66
C TYR A 309 2.56 -18.01 -1.90
N SER A 310 2.56 -18.66 -3.07
CA SER A 310 1.62 -19.76 -3.37
C SER A 310 1.61 -20.77 -2.21
N LEU A 311 0.40 -21.02 -1.70
CA LEU A 311 0.10 -22.06 -0.73
C LEU A 311 -0.12 -23.42 -1.40
N HIS A 312 -0.33 -23.43 -2.72
CA HIS A 312 -0.65 -24.61 -3.50
C HIS A 312 0.60 -25.23 -4.12
N ASP A 313 1.53 -24.38 -4.58
CA ASP A 313 2.77 -24.81 -5.22
C ASP A 313 3.93 -24.73 -4.23
N SER A 314 4.57 -25.88 -4.02
CA SER A 314 5.81 -25.92 -3.24
C SER A 314 6.91 -25.14 -3.97
N PRO A 315 7.75 -24.36 -3.29
CA PRO A 315 8.84 -23.62 -3.95
C PRO A 315 9.82 -24.48 -4.75
N ASN A 316 9.84 -25.79 -4.52
CA ASN A 316 10.69 -26.74 -5.23
C ASN A 316 9.99 -27.39 -6.45
N SER A 317 8.70 -27.14 -6.67
CA SER A 317 7.92 -27.77 -7.73
C SER A 317 8.18 -27.11 -9.09
N PRO A 318 8.06 -27.87 -10.20
CA PRO A 318 8.20 -27.31 -11.55
C PRO A 318 7.08 -26.30 -11.86
N GLU A 319 5.88 -26.45 -11.30
CA GLU A 319 4.76 -25.51 -11.46
C GLU A 319 5.10 -24.14 -10.84
N TYR A 320 5.71 -24.13 -9.65
CA TYR A 320 6.18 -22.90 -9.02
C TYR A 320 7.21 -22.18 -9.89
N ALA A 321 8.20 -22.91 -10.40
CA ALA A 321 9.24 -22.36 -11.27
C ALA A 321 8.66 -21.81 -12.56
N HIS A 322 7.78 -22.57 -13.23
CA HIS A 322 7.11 -22.15 -14.46
C HIS A 322 6.31 -20.86 -14.27
N GLY A 323 5.52 -20.76 -13.21
CA GLY A 323 4.76 -19.53 -12.91
C GLY A 323 5.67 -18.32 -12.66
N CYS A 324 6.81 -18.51 -12.00
CA CYS A 324 7.79 -17.44 -11.82
C CYS A 324 8.42 -17.01 -13.15
N ASP A 325 8.75 -17.95 -14.04
CA ASP A 325 9.36 -17.66 -15.34
C ASP A 325 8.37 -17.00 -16.32
N GLU A 326 7.09 -17.37 -16.24
CA GLU A 326 6.00 -16.69 -16.97
C GLU A 326 5.87 -15.23 -16.52
N LEU A 327 5.88 -14.99 -15.20
CA LEU A 327 5.81 -13.64 -14.63
C LEU A 327 7.05 -12.80 -14.93
N ASP A 328 8.23 -13.41 -14.95
CA ASP A 328 9.46 -12.74 -15.39
C ASP A 328 9.37 -12.32 -16.87
N SER A 329 8.79 -13.17 -17.71
CA SER A 329 8.52 -12.84 -19.12
C SER A 329 7.56 -11.65 -19.27
N TYR A 330 6.50 -11.57 -18.44
CA TYR A 330 5.62 -10.39 -18.41
C TYR A 330 6.34 -9.14 -17.93
N LEU A 331 7.16 -9.25 -16.87
CA LEU A 331 7.94 -8.14 -16.35
C LEU A 331 8.92 -7.61 -17.40
N ALA A 332 9.59 -8.49 -18.15
CA ALA A 332 10.47 -8.12 -19.25
C ALA A 332 9.71 -7.39 -20.37
N LYS A 333 8.56 -7.93 -20.82
CA LYS A 333 7.69 -7.27 -21.81
C LYS A 333 7.25 -5.88 -21.33
N PHE A 334 6.87 -5.76 -20.06
CA PHE A 334 6.46 -4.48 -19.50
C PHE A 334 7.62 -3.48 -19.49
N ARG A 335 8.82 -3.87 -19.02
CA ARG A 335 10.03 -3.02 -19.08
C ARG A 335 10.33 -2.53 -20.50
N LEU A 336 10.18 -3.39 -21.51
CA LEU A 336 10.41 -3.04 -22.91
C LEU A 336 9.33 -2.11 -23.49
N SER A 337 8.12 -2.12 -22.91
CA SER A 337 7.04 -1.23 -23.31
C SER A 337 7.15 0.19 -22.74
N LEU A 338 8.02 0.40 -21.74
CA LEU A 338 8.15 1.69 -21.06
C LEU A 338 8.93 2.70 -21.90
N PRO A 339 8.44 3.96 -22.02
CA PRO A 339 9.19 5.02 -22.68
C PRO A 339 10.41 5.42 -21.84
N ARG A 340 11.43 6.00 -22.49
CA ARG A 340 12.64 6.43 -21.78
C ARG A 340 12.37 7.44 -20.66
N SER A 341 11.39 8.33 -20.83
CA SER A 341 10.93 9.27 -19.80
C SER A 341 10.41 8.61 -18.53
N ALA A 342 10.02 7.32 -18.59
CA ALA A 342 9.57 6.55 -17.43
C ALA A 342 10.68 5.72 -16.77
N ILE A 343 11.85 5.60 -17.42
CA ILE A 343 12.97 4.79 -16.94
C ILE A 343 14.14 5.67 -16.52
N SER A 344 14.46 6.70 -17.31
CA SER A 344 15.62 7.57 -17.13
C SER A 344 15.28 8.80 -16.29
N LEU A 345 15.91 8.92 -15.12
CA LEU A 345 15.80 10.11 -14.27
C LEU A 345 16.31 11.38 -14.94
N LEU A 346 17.23 11.26 -15.90
CA LEU A 346 17.76 12.39 -16.66
C LEU A 346 16.75 12.96 -17.66
N GLU A 347 15.87 12.11 -18.19
CA GLU A 347 14.80 12.51 -19.13
C GLU A 347 13.50 12.87 -18.40
N ALA A 348 13.41 12.60 -17.11
CA ALA A 348 12.25 12.90 -16.28
C ALA A 348 12.19 14.39 -15.92
N SER A 349 10.98 14.96 -16.00
CA SER A 349 10.72 16.31 -15.47
C SER A 349 10.83 16.34 -13.95
N SER A 350 11.11 17.51 -13.38
CA SER A 350 11.31 17.68 -11.94
C SER A 350 10.16 17.12 -11.10
N ASN A 351 8.92 17.37 -11.52
CA ASN A 351 7.69 16.88 -10.88
C ASN A 351 7.39 15.38 -11.07
N THR A 352 8.15 14.66 -11.90
CA THR A 352 7.91 13.23 -12.18
C THR A 352 9.03 12.32 -11.69
N ARG A 353 10.16 12.89 -11.25
CA ARG A 353 11.34 12.14 -10.79
C ARG A 353 11.00 11.15 -9.69
N SER A 354 10.19 11.55 -8.70
CA SER A 354 9.79 10.68 -7.60
C SER A 354 9.01 9.45 -8.09
N HIS A 355 8.13 9.61 -9.09
CA HIS A 355 7.43 8.48 -9.72
C HIS A 355 8.36 7.58 -10.54
N VAL A 356 9.37 8.15 -11.21
CA VAL A 356 10.39 7.37 -11.95
C VAL A 356 11.26 6.57 -10.98
N VAL A 357 11.67 7.16 -9.85
CA VAL A 357 12.35 6.42 -8.77
C VAL A 357 11.47 5.28 -8.27
N TRP A 358 10.20 5.55 -8.00
CA TRP A 358 9.26 4.54 -7.52
C TRP A 358 9.09 3.40 -8.53
N LEU A 359 8.83 3.71 -9.79
CA LEU A 359 8.65 2.72 -10.84
C LEU A 359 9.91 1.85 -11.01
N ASN A 360 11.09 2.45 -11.08
CA ASN A 360 12.32 1.67 -11.21
C ASN A 360 12.61 0.80 -9.98
N THR A 361 12.36 1.32 -8.77
CA THR A 361 12.54 0.56 -7.54
C THR A 361 11.58 -0.62 -7.45
N VAL A 362 10.29 -0.45 -7.79
CA VAL A 362 9.32 -1.56 -7.76
C VAL A 362 9.61 -2.59 -8.84
N LEU A 363 10.04 -2.17 -10.04
CA LEU A 363 10.44 -3.08 -11.11
C LEU A 363 11.62 -3.98 -10.69
N ASN A 364 12.64 -3.41 -10.06
CA ASN A 364 13.77 -4.19 -9.56
C ASN A 364 13.39 -5.02 -8.32
N THR A 365 12.47 -4.54 -7.48
CA THR A 365 11.90 -5.34 -6.37
C THR A 365 11.25 -6.61 -6.91
N MET A 366 10.41 -6.50 -7.95
CA MET A 366 9.79 -7.64 -8.62
C MET A 366 10.83 -8.63 -9.16
N THR A 367 11.92 -8.14 -9.77
CA THR A 367 13.04 -8.98 -10.22
C THR A 367 13.71 -9.71 -9.04
N ILE A 368 13.92 -9.04 -7.89
CA ILE A 368 14.44 -9.71 -6.69
C ILE A 368 13.48 -10.79 -6.20
N LEU A 369 12.18 -10.50 -6.12
CA LEU A 369 11.16 -11.47 -5.66
C LEU A 369 11.13 -12.73 -6.54
N LEU A 370 11.22 -12.55 -7.86
CA LEU A 370 11.20 -13.64 -8.83
C LEU A 370 12.48 -14.48 -8.82
N HIS A 371 13.64 -13.92 -8.48
CA HIS A 371 14.92 -14.62 -8.58
C HIS A 371 15.56 -15.00 -7.24
N TYR A 372 15.17 -14.39 -6.13
CA TYR A 372 15.61 -14.80 -4.80
C TYR A 372 14.79 -15.99 -4.29
N ARG A 373 14.87 -17.10 -5.05
CA ARG A 373 14.16 -18.36 -4.80
C ARG A 373 14.91 -19.24 -3.78
N PRO A 374 14.22 -20.17 -3.10
CA PRO A 374 14.89 -21.16 -2.27
C PRO A 374 15.87 -22.01 -3.09
N ALA A 375 17.06 -22.27 -2.53
CA ALA A 375 18.09 -23.05 -3.19
C ALA A 375 17.88 -24.56 -2.96
N LYS A 376 17.86 -25.36 -4.04
CA LYS A 376 17.86 -26.83 -3.93
C LYS A 376 19.23 -27.31 -3.46
N LEU A 377 19.25 -28.15 -2.42
CA LEU A 377 20.44 -28.92 -2.03
C LEU A 377 20.59 -30.09 -3.01
N SER A 378 21.79 -30.29 -3.54
CA SER A 378 22.12 -31.48 -4.34
C SER A 378 21.92 -32.75 -3.50
N GLU A 379 21.53 -33.86 -4.14
CA GLU A 379 21.32 -35.14 -3.45
C GLU A 379 22.56 -35.57 -2.63
N PRO A 380 22.36 -36.23 -1.47
CA PRO A 380 23.42 -36.56 -0.51
C PRO A 380 24.50 -37.55 -1.01
N ASN A 381 24.43 -38.01 -2.26
CA ASN A 381 25.35 -38.99 -2.84
C ASN A 381 26.62 -38.39 -3.47
N SER A 382 26.82 -37.07 -3.37
CA SER A 382 28.06 -36.42 -3.81
C SER A 382 28.74 -35.75 -2.63
N GLU A 383 30.00 -36.15 -2.39
CA GLU A 383 30.85 -35.57 -1.37
C GLU A 383 30.98 -34.05 -1.61
N GLY A 384 30.32 -33.27 -0.74
CA GLY A 384 30.20 -31.82 -0.83
C GLY A 384 28.76 -31.38 -1.07
N GLN A 385 28.13 -30.78 -0.04
CA GLN A 385 26.82 -30.11 -0.15
C GLN A 385 26.93 -28.87 -1.06
N ASN A 386 27.07 -29.07 -2.37
CA ASN A 386 27.14 -27.98 -3.34
C ASN A 386 25.72 -27.55 -3.72
N ILE A 387 25.45 -26.25 -3.62
CA ILE A 387 24.21 -25.64 -4.11
C ILE A 387 24.20 -25.73 -5.64
N SER A 388 23.04 -25.97 -6.25
CA SER A 388 22.91 -26.06 -7.71
C SER A 388 23.41 -24.79 -8.41
N ALA A 389 24.04 -24.94 -9.58
CA ALA A 389 24.50 -23.81 -10.39
C ALA A 389 23.33 -22.86 -10.74
N GLU A 390 22.16 -23.43 -11.03
CA GLU A 390 20.92 -22.70 -11.31
C GLU A 390 20.49 -21.78 -10.16
N ALA A 391 20.60 -22.22 -8.90
CA ALA A 391 20.28 -21.38 -7.74
C ALA A 391 21.27 -20.21 -7.57
N ASN A 392 22.54 -20.41 -7.94
CA ASN A 392 23.52 -19.33 -7.98
C ASN A 392 23.23 -18.32 -9.09
N ASP A 393 22.82 -18.80 -10.27
CA ASP A 393 22.49 -17.92 -11.41
C ASP A 393 21.26 -17.07 -11.10
N HIS A 394 20.19 -17.67 -10.57
CA HIS A 394 19.02 -16.91 -10.11
C HIS A 394 19.40 -15.90 -9.03
N PHE A 395 20.16 -16.29 -8.00
CA PHE A 395 20.58 -15.34 -6.98
C PHE A 395 21.46 -14.22 -7.55
N ALA A 396 22.28 -14.47 -8.56
CA ALA A 396 23.04 -13.44 -9.26
C ALA A 396 22.14 -12.40 -9.95
N HIS A 397 21.02 -12.82 -10.55
CA HIS A 397 20.02 -11.89 -11.10
C HIS A 397 19.38 -11.02 -10.01
N ALA A 398 19.06 -11.59 -8.85
CA ALA A 398 18.58 -10.83 -7.70
C ALA A 398 19.61 -9.80 -7.21
N VAL A 399 20.90 -10.17 -7.18
CA VAL A 399 21.99 -9.24 -6.84
C VAL A 399 22.09 -8.10 -7.85
N ILE A 400 22.01 -8.38 -9.16
CA ILE A 400 22.01 -7.34 -10.19
C ILE A 400 20.84 -6.38 -10.00
N ALA A 401 19.64 -6.89 -9.73
CA ALA A 401 18.47 -6.07 -9.44
C ALA A 401 18.64 -5.21 -8.18
N ALA A 402 19.25 -5.75 -7.12
CA ALA A 402 19.57 -4.98 -5.91
C ALA A 402 20.59 -3.86 -6.20
N LYS A 403 21.62 -4.13 -7.00
CA LYS A 403 22.58 -3.10 -7.45
C LYS A 403 21.91 -2.03 -8.32
N ASN A 404 20.92 -2.40 -9.14
CA ASN A 404 20.14 -1.43 -9.90
C ASN A 404 19.30 -0.51 -9.00
N ILE A 405 18.77 -1.01 -7.87
CA ILE A 405 18.11 -0.16 -6.86
C ILE A 405 19.11 0.84 -6.28
N VAL A 406 20.33 0.40 -5.93
CA VAL A 406 21.38 1.31 -5.44
C VAL A 406 21.77 2.34 -6.50
N LYS A 407 21.83 1.95 -7.77
CA LYS A 407 22.05 2.88 -8.89
C LYS A 407 20.94 3.92 -8.97
N VAL A 408 19.66 3.53 -8.84
CA VAL A 408 18.53 4.47 -8.81
C VAL A 408 18.67 5.45 -7.65
N VAL A 409 19.09 4.98 -6.46
CA VAL A 409 19.35 5.84 -5.29
C VAL A 409 20.49 6.83 -5.57
N LYS A 410 21.60 6.38 -6.15
CA LYS A 410 22.73 7.24 -6.55
C LYS A 410 22.30 8.29 -7.57
N ASP A 411 21.60 7.88 -8.62
CA ASP A 411 21.12 8.79 -9.67
C ASP A 411 20.12 9.82 -9.11
N ALA A 412 19.22 9.39 -8.22
CA ALA A 412 18.25 10.27 -7.60
C ALA A 412 18.88 11.25 -6.61
N SER A 413 19.89 10.83 -5.83
CA SER A 413 20.56 11.70 -4.86
C SER A 413 21.32 12.86 -5.50
N HIS A 414 21.74 12.72 -6.77
CA HIS A 414 22.28 13.82 -7.56
C HIS A 414 21.23 14.87 -7.95
N ALA A 415 19.95 14.52 -7.98
CA ALA A 415 18.86 15.41 -8.39
C ALA A 415 18.05 15.96 -7.21
N SER A 416 17.55 15.08 -6.34
CA SER A 416 16.86 15.42 -5.10
C SER A 416 16.86 14.23 -4.16
N ILE A 417 17.28 14.46 -2.91
CA ILE A 417 17.23 13.41 -1.89
C ILE A 417 15.78 13.06 -1.51
N ASP A 418 14.85 14.01 -1.61
CA ASP A 418 13.46 13.80 -1.20
C ASP A 418 12.77 12.70 -2.05
N SER A 419 13.18 12.55 -3.31
CA SER A 419 12.65 11.51 -4.20
C SER A 419 12.98 10.09 -3.75
N VAL A 420 14.02 9.88 -2.93
CA VAL A 420 14.31 8.57 -2.34
C VAL A 420 13.66 8.37 -0.98
N LEU A 421 13.13 9.42 -0.35
CA LEU A 421 12.58 9.37 1.02
C LEU A 421 11.08 9.09 1.07
N SER A 422 10.51 8.54 -0.01
CA SER A 422 9.10 8.13 0.00
C SER A 422 8.90 6.86 0.84
N ALA A 423 7.88 6.87 1.72
CA ALA A 423 7.63 5.80 2.69
C ALA A 423 7.50 4.39 2.06
N HIS A 424 6.95 4.30 0.84
CA HIS A 424 6.76 3.02 0.15
C HIS A 424 8.06 2.40 -0.39
N LEU A 425 9.17 3.16 -0.45
CA LEU A 425 10.46 2.67 -0.98
C LEU A 425 11.34 1.97 0.06
N GLY A 426 11.17 2.32 1.35
CA GLY A 426 12.08 1.85 2.42
C GLY A 426 12.18 0.32 2.49
N SER A 427 11.04 -0.35 2.31
CA SER A 427 10.95 -1.81 2.26
C SER A 427 11.72 -2.45 1.09
N SER A 428 11.67 -1.83 -0.10
CA SER A 428 12.42 -2.27 -1.27
C SER A 428 13.93 -2.06 -1.09
N PHE A 429 14.33 -0.94 -0.50
CA PHE A 429 15.73 -0.68 -0.15
C PHE A 429 16.25 -1.68 0.87
N TYR A 430 15.43 -2.06 1.85
CA TYR A 430 15.79 -3.06 2.84
C TYR A 430 15.94 -4.45 2.22
N LEU A 431 15.03 -4.85 1.33
CA LEU A 431 15.17 -6.09 0.56
C LEU A 431 16.47 -6.11 -0.26
N ALA A 432 16.76 -5.03 -0.98
CA ALA A 432 18.01 -4.88 -1.74
C ALA A 432 19.24 -5.01 -0.83
N SER A 433 19.23 -4.33 0.32
CA SER A 433 20.30 -4.39 1.32
C SER A 433 20.55 -5.83 1.77
N THR A 434 19.49 -6.60 2.04
CA THR A 434 19.62 -7.99 2.48
C THR A 434 20.29 -8.86 1.43
N VAL A 435 19.88 -8.75 0.16
CA VAL A 435 20.49 -9.50 -0.94
C VAL A 435 21.97 -9.15 -1.11
N LEU A 436 22.31 -7.86 -1.01
CA LEU A 436 23.69 -7.39 -1.08
C LEU A 436 24.53 -7.87 0.10
N VAL A 437 24.01 -7.84 1.33
CA VAL A 437 24.68 -8.36 2.53
C VAL A 437 25.00 -9.84 2.37
N ILE A 438 24.03 -10.65 1.94
CA ILE A 438 24.25 -12.08 1.70
C ILE A 438 25.40 -12.28 0.71
N ARG A 439 25.38 -11.58 -0.43
CA ARG A 439 26.41 -11.73 -1.45
C ARG A 439 27.77 -11.23 -0.99
N TRP A 440 27.83 -10.09 -0.31
CA TRP A 440 29.05 -9.54 0.28
C TRP A 440 29.68 -10.52 1.28
N ARG A 441 28.87 -11.14 2.13
CA ARG A 441 29.36 -12.13 3.11
C ARG A 441 29.86 -13.43 2.48
N GLN A 442 29.42 -13.75 1.26
CA GLN A 442 29.94 -14.88 0.49
C GLN A 442 31.25 -14.56 -0.25
N THR A 443 31.40 -13.34 -0.76
CA THR A 443 32.52 -12.99 -1.68
C THR A 443 33.59 -12.10 -1.07
N GLY A 444 33.27 -11.33 -0.03
CA GLY A 444 34.12 -10.28 0.51
C GLY A 444 34.31 -9.07 -0.41
N ASP A 445 33.48 -8.92 -1.46
CA ASP A 445 33.62 -7.86 -2.47
C ASP A 445 33.40 -6.46 -1.86
N PRO A 446 34.41 -5.57 -1.85
CA PRO A 446 34.30 -4.25 -1.25
C PRO A 446 33.27 -3.35 -1.95
N THR A 447 33.01 -3.55 -3.25
CA THR A 447 32.02 -2.75 -3.99
C THR A 447 30.60 -2.98 -3.48
N LEU A 448 30.30 -4.21 -3.04
CA LEU A 448 29.02 -4.53 -2.41
C LEU A 448 28.89 -3.88 -1.04
N LYS A 449 30.00 -3.75 -0.30
CA LYS A 449 30.00 -3.06 0.99
C LYS A 449 29.71 -1.57 0.83
N GLU A 450 30.30 -0.92 -0.17
CA GLU A 450 29.99 0.47 -0.51
C GLU A 450 28.51 0.67 -0.87
N ASP A 451 27.94 -0.24 -1.67
CA ASP A 451 26.52 -0.22 -2.03
C ASP A 451 25.62 -0.39 -0.79
N ILE A 452 26.00 -1.25 0.18
CA ILE A 452 25.29 -1.41 1.46
C ILE A 452 25.36 -0.14 2.30
N ASP A 453 26.52 0.50 2.37
CA ASP A 453 26.73 1.72 3.17
C ASP A 453 25.90 2.90 2.66
N ILE A 454 25.66 2.97 1.35
CA ILE A 454 24.76 3.96 0.76
C ILE A 454 23.32 3.72 1.20
N LEU A 455 22.85 2.47 1.25
CA LEU A 455 21.51 2.16 1.74
C LEU A 455 21.37 2.38 3.26
N ASP A 456 22.42 2.11 4.05
CA ASP A 456 22.43 2.45 5.48
C ASP A 456 22.26 3.96 5.70
N LEU A 457 22.96 4.79 4.91
CA LEU A 457 22.79 6.24 4.93
C LEU A 457 21.37 6.65 4.53
N VAL A 458 20.76 6.00 3.53
CA VAL A 458 19.35 6.25 3.19
C VAL A 458 18.45 5.99 4.39
N PHE A 459 18.69 4.93 5.18
CA PHE A 459 17.87 4.65 6.37
C PHE A 459 18.03 5.70 7.47
N ASP A 460 19.21 6.33 7.61
CA ASP A 460 19.38 7.50 8.47
C ASP A 460 18.50 8.67 8.01
N ARG A 461 18.48 8.95 6.72
CA ARG A 461 17.64 10.02 6.15
C ARG A 461 16.15 9.68 6.26
N PHE A 462 15.77 8.40 6.10
CA PHE A 462 14.42 7.95 6.40
C PHE A 462 14.05 8.18 7.86
N ASN A 463 14.97 8.00 8.82
CA ASN A 463 14.69 8.19 10.23
C ASN A 463 14.44 9.67 10.60
N GLU A 464 15.00 10.61 9.83
CA GLU A 464 14.68 12.03 9.97
C GLU A 464 13.24 12.35 9.54
N VAL A 465 12.71 11.66 8.53
CA VAL A 465 11.35 11.89 7.99
C VAL A 465 10.31 11.01 8.65
N TYR A 466 10.58 9.72 8.81
CA TYR A 466 9.70 8.70 9.38
C TYR A 466 10.47 7.95 10.47
N SER A 467 10.50 8.51 11.68
CA SER A 467 11.38 8.07 12.76
C SER A 467 11.24 6.58 13.09
N PHE A 468 10.03 6.05 13.14
CA PHE A 468 9.85 4.62 13.35
C PHE A 468 10.40 3.79 12.17
N LEU A 469 9.99 4.13 10.95
CA LEU A 469 10.28 3.34 9.76
C LEU A 469 11.78 3.32 9.41
N GLY A 470 12.45 4.47 9.49
CA GLY A 470 13.90 4.56 9.25
C GLY A 470 14.70 3.81 10.31
N LEU A 471 14.36 3.99 11.59
CA LEU A 471 15.00 3.25 12.69
C LEU A 471 14.81 1.74 12.54
N LYS A 472 13.60 1.29 12.18
CA LYS A 472 13.27 -0.12 11.93
C LYS A 472 14.19 -0.73 10.87
N PHE A 473 14.32 -0.10 9.70
CA PHE A 473 15.16 -0.64 8.62
C PHE A 473 16.66 -0.58 8.95
N LYS A 474 17.11 0.48 9.62
CA LYS A 474 18.49 0.61 10.06
C LYS A 474 18.89 -0.50 11.04
N LEU A 475 18.08 -0.72 12.07
CA LEU A 475 18.34 -1.79 13.05
C LEU A 475 18.29 -3.18 12.40
N ALA A 476 17.36 -3.39 11.48
CA ALA A 476 17.25 -4.65 10.75
C ALA A 476 18.49 -4.92 9.87
N LEU A 477 19.03 -3.88 9.21
CA LEU A 477 20.27 -4.00 8.44
C LEU A 477 21.48 -4.29 9.34
N GLN A 478 21.61 -3.58 10.47
CA GLN A 478 22.68 -3.81 11.44
C GLN A 478 22.66 -5.24 11.99
N HIS A 479 21.47 -5.76 12.29
CA HIS A 479 21.30 -7.15 12.70
C HIS A 479 21.77 -8.12 11.61
N ASP A 480 21.39 -7.89 10.35
CA ASP A 480 21.78 -8.77 9.25
C ASP A 480 23.30 -8.71 8.96
N LEU A 481 23.94 -7.55 9.14
CA LEU A 481 25.40 -7.39 9.07
C LEU A 481 26.13 -8.15 10.19
N ALA A 482 25.54 -8.27 11.37
CA ALA A 482 26.13 -8.92 12.55
C ALA A 482 25.94 -10.45 12.56
N ARG A 483 25.18 -11.03 11.63
CA ARG A 483 24.89 -12.47 11.60
C ARG A 483 26.13 -13.34 11.46
N SER A 484 26.05 -14.55 12.03
CA SER A 484 27.03 -15.60 11.80
C SER A 484 27.03 -16.08 10.34
N PRO A 485 28.15 -16.61 9.82
CA PRO A 485 28.20 -17.18 8.47
C PRO A 485 27.14 -18.26 8.21
N GLU A 486 26.83 -19.08 9.21
CA GLU A 486 25.81 -20.15 9.11
C GLU A 486 24.41 -19.56 8.96
N SER A 487 24.11 -18.49 9.70
CA SER A 487 22.84 -17.77 9.61
C SER A 487 22.66 -17.12 8.24
N ILE A 488 23.73 -16.52 7.68
CA ILE A 488 23.71 -15.98 6.31
C ILE A 488 23.49 -17.07 5.26
N ALA A 489 24.19 -18.21 5.39
CA ALA A 489 24.00 -19.34 4.48
C ALA A 489 22.56 -19.89 4.54
N LYS A 490 21.96 -19.92 5.74
CA LYS A 490 20.55 -20.31 5.92
C LYS A 490 19.60 -19.32 5.25
N LEU A 491 19.79 -18.01 5.45
CA LEU A 491 18.97 -16.97 4.81
C LEU A 491 19.00 -17.09 3.28
N TRP A 492 20.19 -17.28 2.71
CA TRP A 492 20.33 -17.46 1.27
C TRP A 492 19.54 -18.68 0.77
N ARG A 493 19.66 -19.83 1.45
CA ARG A 493 18.97 -21.07 1.06
C ARG A 493 17.45 -20.99 1.14
N LEU A 494 16.91 -20.27 2.13
CA LEU A 494 15.47 -20.14 2.31
C LEU A 494 14.79 -19.21 1.29
N GLY A 495 15.56 -18.47 0.50
CA GLY A 495 15.03 -17.47 -0.43
C GLY A 495 14.29 -16.34 0.29
N PHE A 496 13.51 -15.58 -0.47
CA PHE A 496 12.74 -14.46 0.04
C PHE A 496 11.75 -14.85 1.16
N ARG A 497 11.06 -16.00 1.06
CA ARG A 497 10.15 -16.48 2.13
C ARG A 497 10.87 -16.63 3.47
N GLY A 498 12.15 -17.01 3.45
CA GLY A 498 12.99 -17.14 4.64
C GLY A 498 13.25 -15.83 5.38
N LEU A 499 13.24 -14.70 4.67
CA LEU A 499 13.47 -13.38 5.26
C LEU A 499 12.40 -13.03 6.31
N LEU A 500 11.18 -13.51 6.09
CA LEU A 500 9.99 -13.14 6.87
C LEU A 500 9.67 -14.12 7.98
N ALA A 501 10.04 -15.38 7.79
CA ALA A 501 9.97 -16.40 8.83
C ALA A 501 10.98 -16.16 9.97
N ASP A 502 11.89 -15.20 9.81
CA ASP A 502 12.88 -14.87 10.83
C ASP A 502 12.33 -13.93 11.91
N CYS A 503 11.65 -14.52 12.90
CA CYS A 503 11.11 -13.79 14.04
C CYS A 503 12.21 -13.13 14.89
N SER A 504 13.44 -13.67 14.91
CA SER A 504 14.53 -13.15 15.77
C SER A 504 14.91 -11.71 15.42
N LYS A 505 14.87 -11.38 14.13
CA LYS A 505 15.08 -10.03 13.60
C LYS A 505 14.05 -9.04 14.15
N TRP A 506 12.77 -9.41 14.10
CA TRP A 506 11.70 -8.49 14.49
C TRP A 506 11.61 -8.31 16.00
N THR A 507 11.90 -9.36 16.77
CA THR A 507 12.07 -9.26 18.22
C THR A 507 13.22 -8.31 18.58
N TYR A 508 14.39 -8.45 17.94
CA TYR A 508 15.52 -7.55 18.17
C TYR A 508 15.17 -6.08 17.87
N VAL A 509 14.49 -5.82 16.75
CA VAL A 509 14.07 -4.46 16.40
C VAL A 509 13.09 -3.91 17.42
N GLN A 510 12.09 -4.69 17.86
CA GLN A 510 11.13 -4.26 18.89
C GLN A 510 11.83 -3.90 20.21
N GLU A 511 12.74 -4.75 20.68
CA GLU A 511 13.53 -4.51 21.90
C GLU A 511 14.40 -3.25 21.79
N ALA A 512 15.09 -3.08 20.66
CA ALA A 512 15.97 -1.94 20.43
C ALA A 512 15.22 -0.61 20.25
N VAL A 513 14.02 -0.64 19.67
CA VAL A 513 13.14 0.54 19.57
C VAL A 513 12.59 0.92 20.95
N ALA A 514 12.10 -0.06 21.71
CA ALA A 514 11.61 0.15 23.07
C ALA A 514 12.70 0.71 23.99
N GLY A 515 13.93 0.21 23.88
CA GLY A 515 15.09 0.71 24.64
C GLY A 515 15.49 2.17 24.31
N LYS A 516 15.05 2.71 23.16
CA LYS A 516 15.30 4.11 22.75
C LYS A 516 14.16 5.07 23.09
N GLY A 517 13.10 4.61 23.77
CA GLY A 517 11.98 5.45 24.20
C GLY A 517 11.06 5.91 23.05
N ALA A 518 11.18 5.31 21.86
CA ALA A 518 10.17 5.45 20.82
C ALA A 518 9.03 4.49 21.15
N ALA A 519 7.87 5.03 21.53
CA ALA A 519 6.67 4.23 21.71
C ALA A 519 6.24 3.66 20.34
N LEU A 520 5.93 2.36 20.33
CA LEU A 520 5.21 1.68 19.25
C LEU A 520 3.76 2.10 19.23
#